data_AF-A0A3D1TCT6-F1
#
_entry.id   AF-A0A3D1TCT6-F1
#
_cell.length_a   1.000
_cell.length_b   1.000
_cell.length_c   1.000
_cell.angle_alpha   90.00
_cell.angle_beta   90.00
_cell.angle_gamma   90.00
#
_symmetry.space_group_name_H-M   'P 1'
#
loop_
_entity.id
_entity.type
_entity.pdbx_description
1 polymer ?
#
loop_
_entity_poly.entity_id
_entity_poly.type
_entity_poly.pdbx_seq_one_letter_code
_entity_poly.pdbx_strand_id
1 'polypeptide(L)'
;PGMARVVFGLSGSDAVEAALKTARIATSRRGVLAFSGGYHGLGYGALNATSGRLFRRRFLDQLGGFVEHLPYPSCYRCPWGLERGTCSVECLSRLRARVIHAAERNSVGAV
;
A
#
# COMPACT_ATOMS: atom_id res chain seq x y z
N PRO A 1 -22.27 5.54 -19.22
CA PRO A 1 -21.38 6.28 -18.28
C PRO A 1 -21.80 6.05 -16.83
N GLY A 2 -20.94 5.41 -16.02
CA GLY A 2 -21.22 5.17 -14.60
C GLY A 2 -21.14 6.45 -13.79
N MET A 3 -22.13 6.71 -12.94
CA MET A 3 -22.19 7.90 -12.09
C MET A 3 -21.06 7.85 -11.05
N ALA A 4 -20.05 8.71 -11.21
CA ALA A 4 -19.01 8.90 -10.21
C ALA A 4 -19.56 9.69 -9.01
N ARG A 5 -19.10 9.37 -7.81
CA ARG A 5 -19.44 10.06 -6.56
C ARG A 5 -18.19 10.54 -5.87
N VAL A 6 -18.30 11.64 -5.12
CA VAL A 6 -17.22 12.21 -4.31
C VAL A 6 -17.60 12.09 -2.84
N VAL A 7 -16.65 11.66 -2.01
CA VAL A 7 -16.78 11.63 -0.55
C VAL A 7 -15.86 12.69 0.03
N PHE A 8 -16.40 13.59 0.85
CA PHE A 8 -15.65 14.63 1.54
C PHE A 8 -15.23 14.17 2.93
N GLY A 9 -14.03 14.58 3.34
CA GLY A 9 -13.47 14.37 4.69
C GLY A 9 -12.71 15.63 5.13
N LEU A 10 -12.14 15.59 6.33
CA LEU A 10 -11.44 16.74 6.92
C LEU A 10 -9.92 16.67 6.70
N SER A 11 -9.40 15.48 6.38
CA SER A 11 -7.97 15.22 6.21
C SER A 11 -7.68 14.19 5.12
N GLY A 12 -6.40 14.10 4.72
CA GLY A 12 -5.94 13.02 3.85
C GLY A 12 -6.07 11.63 4.49
N SER A 13 -6.03 11.55 5.83
CA SER A 13 -6.27 10.27 6.52
C SER A 13 -7.70 9.80 6.32
N ASP A 14 -8.68 10.70 6.35
CA ASP A 14 -10.09 10.37 6.13
C ASP A 14 -10.32 9.89 4.69
N ALA A 15 -9.64 10.51 3.73
CA ALA A 15 -9.67 10.10 2.34
C ALA A 15 -9.15 8.67 2.16
N VAL A 16 -8.04 8.32 2.83
CA VAL A 16 -7.50 6.94 2.79
C VAL A 16 -8.42 5.95 3.48
N GLU A 17 -9.02 6.28 4.62
CA GLU A 17 -10.02 5.43 5.27
C GLU A 17 -11.23 5.15 4.36
N ALA A 18 -11.74 6.19 3.68
CA ALA A 18 -12.84 6.06 2.73
C ALA A 18 -12.44 5.18 1.53
N ALA A 19 -11.22 5.36 1.00
CA ALA A 19 -10.71 4.55 -0.11
C ALA A 19 -10.58 3.06 0.28
N LEU A 20 -9.99 2.76 1.45
CA LEU A 20 -9.82 1.40 1.95
C LEU A 20 -11.17 0.70 2.16
N LYS A 21 -12.14 1.40 2.76
CA LYS A 21 -13.50 0.87 2.98
C LYS A 21 -14.24 0.64 1.65
N THR A 22 -14.16 1.60 0.73
CA THR A 22 -14.81 1.49 -0.58
C THR A 22 -14.21 0.35 -1.41
N ALA A 23 -12.88 0.21 -1.41
CA ALA A 23 -12.19 -0.90 -2.05
C ALA A 23 -12.64 -2.25 -1.47
N ARG A 24 -12.78 -2.35 -0.14
CA ARG A 24 -13.29 -3.56 0.49
C ARG A 24 -14.73 -3.87 0.08
N ILE A 25 -15.61 -2.87 0.04
CA ILE A 25 -17.01 -3.04 -0.37
C ILE A 25 -17.07 -3.50 -1.84
N ALA A 26 -16.32 -2.85 -2.73
CA ALA A 26 -16.35 -3.14 -4.16
C ALA A 26 -15.77 -4.52 -4.51
N THR A 27 -14.73 -4.95 -3.79
CA THR A 27 -13.98 -6.17 -4.14
C THR A 27 -14.28 -7.36 -3.23
N SER A 28 -14.85 -7.13 -2.04
CA SER A 28 -14.90 -8.09 -0.92
C SER A 28 -13.53 -8.57 -0.40
N ARG A 29 -12.41 -8.05 -0.93
CA ARG A 29 -11.04 -8.48 -0.62
C ARG A 29 -10.42 -7.68 0.51
N ARG A 30 -9.73 -8.35 1.44
CA ARG A 30 -9.18 -7.78 2.69
C ARG A 30 -7.85 -7.07 2.54
N GLY A 31 -6.97 -7.67 1.74
CA GLY A 31 -5.57 -7.31 1.57
C GLY A 31 -5.40 -6.01 0.81
N VAL A 32 -4.33 -5.31 1.16
CA VAL A 32 -3.93 -4.04 0.58
C VAL A 32 -2.43 -4.08 0.36
N LEU A 33 -1.96 -3.57 -0.77
CA LEU A 33 -0.54 -3.35 -1.02
C LEU A 33 -0.23 -1.88 -0.73
N ALA A 34 0.93 -1.62 -0.13
CA ALA A 34 1.45 -0.26 0.05
C ALA A 34 2.97 -0.30 -0.11
N PHE A 35 3.62 0.85 -0.29
CA PHE A 35 5.07 0.88 -0.41
C PHE A 35 5.77 1.22 0.92
N SER A 36 6.84 0.48 1.20
CA SER A 36 7.84 0.87 2.20
C SER A 36 8.42 2.23 1.85
N GLY A 37 8.49 3.11 2.85
CA GLY A 37 8.81 4.54 2.71
C GLY A 37 7.57 5.44 2.54
N GLY A 38 6.38 4.86 2.31
CA GLY A 38 5.13 5.59 2.13
C GLY A 38 4.51 6.12 3.43
N TYR A 39 3.76 7.22 3.29
CA TYR A 39 2.96 7.83 4.34
C TYR A 39 1.55 8.08 3.81
N HIS A 40 0.55 7.49 4.47
CA HIS A 40 -0.85 7.50 4.06
C HIS A 40 -1.79 8.05 5.15
N GLY A 41 -1.23 8.62 6.23
CA GLY A 41 -1.97 9.18 7.36
C GLY A 41 -1.80 8.38 8.65
N LEU A 42 -2.51 8.82 9.69
CA LEU A 42 -2.36 8.32 11.07
C LEU A 42 -3.65 7.77 11.69
N GLY A 43 -4.80 7.87 11.03
CA GLY A 43 -5.98 7.07 11.39
C GLY A 43 -5.69 5.58 11.25
N TYR A 44 -6.31 4.69 12.03
CA TYR A 44 -5.85 3.29 12.13
C TYR A 44 -5.77 2.52 10.81
N GLY A 45 -6.71 2.69 9.89
CA GLY A 45 -6.66 2.09 8.55
C GLY A 45 -5.55 2.72 7.69
N ALA A 46 -5.48 4.04 7.67
CA ALA A 46 -4.40 4.78 7.01
C ALA A 46 -2.99 4.45 7.57
N LEU A 47 -2.89 4.27 8.89
CA LEU A 47 -1.68 3.95 9.61
C LEU A 47 -1.20 2.53 9.28
N ASN A 48 -2.10 1.59 8.98
CA ASN A 48 -1.72 0.29 8.42
C ASN A 48 -0.95 0.46 7.10
N ALA A 49 -1.34 1.43 6.26
CA ALA A 49 -0.70 1.73 4.97
C ALA A 49 0.53 2.66 5.07
N THR A 50 0.64 3.48 6.12
CA THR A 50 1.88 4.22 6.43
C THR A 50 2.97 3.26 6.89
N SER A 51 4.18 3.31 6.33
CA SER A 51 5.26 2.38 6.68
C SER A 51 6.21 2.89 7.76
N GLY A 52 6.20 4.19 8.06
CA GLY A 52 7.18 4.84 8.93
C GLY A 52 7.16 4.30 10.37
N ARG A 53 8.29 3.72 10.83
CA ARG A 53 8.41 3.12 12.17
C ARG A 53 8.06 4.09 13.30
N LEU A 54 8.44 5.37 13.16
CA LEU A 54 8.15 6.41 14.15
C LEU A 54 6.66 6.50 14.46
N PHE A 55 5.82 6.43 13.43
CA PHE A 55 4.37 6.55 13.56
C PHE A 55 3.70 5.25 14.01
N ARG A 56 4.24 4.09 13.60
CA ARG A 56 3.58 2.79 13.80
C ARG A 56 3.95 2.09 15.11
N ARG A 57 5.19 2.26 15.61
CA ARG A 57 5.80 1.36 16.60
C ARG A 57 4.96 1.16 17.86
N ARG A 58 4.23 2.19 18.29
CA ARG A 58 3.43 2.17 19.53
C ARG A 58 2.03 1.55 19.37
N PHE A 59 1.62 1.21 18.15
CA PHE A 59 0.27 0.75 17.84
C PHE A 59 0.27 -0.59 17.10
N LEU A 60 1.43 -1.26 16.95
CA LEU A 60 1.58 -2.46 16.13
C LEU A 60 0.64 -3.59 16.56
N ASP A 61 0.36 -3.70 17.85
CA ASP A 61 -0.59 -4.63 18.47
C ASP A 61 -2.06 -4.35 18.13
N GLN A 62 -2.38 -3.14 17.68
CA GLN A 62 -3.72 -2.70 17.27
C GLN A 62 -3.91 -2.69 15.75
N LEU A 63 -2.83 -2.81 14.96
CA LEU A 63 -2.91 -2.80 13.51
C LEU A 63 -3.32 -4.18 12.97
N GLY A 64 -4.41 -4.23 12.20
CA GLY A 64 -5.05 -5.47 11.73
C GLY A 64 -4.30 -6.28 10.66
N GLY A 65 -3.04 -5.96 10.37
CA GLY A 65 -2.15 -6.78 9.52
C GLY A 65 -2.61 -7.01 8.08
N PHE A 66 -3.56 -6.21 7.58
CA PHE A 66 -4.16 -6.39 6.24
C PHE A 66 -3.37 -5.69 5.13
N VAL A 67 -2.29 -4.97 5.45
CA VAL A 67 -1.41 -4.30 4.49
C VAL A 67 -0.09 -5.05 4.36
N GLU A 68 0.28 -5.37 3.13
CA GLU A 68 1.62 -5.84 2.78
C GLU A 68 2.45 -4.67 2.22
N HIS A 69 3.61 -4.41 2.84
CA HIS A 69 4.51 -3.34 2.42
C HIS A 69 5.54 -3.85 1.42
N LEU A 70 5.50 -3.33 0.19
CA LEU A 70 6.41 -3.67 -0.89
C LEU A 70 7.58 -2.67 -0.98
N PRO A 71 8.78 -3.05 -1.42
CA PRO A 71 9.85 -2.09 -1.69
C PRO A 71 9.48 -1.15 -2.83
N TYR A 72 9.69 0.16 -2.66
CA TYR A 72 9.48 1.12 -3.74
C TYR A 72 10.63 1.05 -4.77
N PRO A 73 10.34 0.96 -6.08
CA PRO A 73 11.38 0.88 -7.12
C PRO A 73 12.05 2.24 -7.35
N SER A 74 12.97 2.63 -6.47
CA SER A 74 13.78 3.84 -6.63
C SER A 74 15.20 3.46 -7.05
N CYS A 75 15.70 3.96 -8.19
CA CYS A 75 17.12 3.78 -8.53
C CYS A 75 18.06 4.55 -7.58
N TYR A 76 17.59 5.66 -6.99
CA TYR A 76 18.37 6.45 -6.02
C TYR A 76 18.52 5.71 -4.68
N ARG A 77 17.46 5.01 -4.25
CA ARG A 77 17.45 4.18 -3.04
C ARG A 77 17.13 2.73 -3.40
N CYS A 78 17.95 2.14 -4.27
CA CYS A 78 17.70 0.80 -4.80
C CYS A 78 17.69 -0.22 -3.64
N PRO A 79 16.57 -0.90 -3.37
CA PRO A 79 16.48 -1.88 -2.28
C PRO A 79 17.44 -3.07 -2.44
N TRP A 80 18.01 -3.22 -3.64
CA TRP A 80 18.91 -4.32 -4.01
C TRP A 80 20.34 -3.84 -4.30
N GLY A 81 20.65 -2.57 -4.04
CA GLY A 81 22.00 -2.02 -4.24
C GLY A 81 22.47 -1.93 -5.69
N LEU A 82 21.56 -2.07 -6.66
CA LEU A 82 21.88 -1.95 -8.08
C LEU A 82 21.87 -0.49 -8.53
N GLU A 83 22.66 -0.18 -9.55
CA GLU A 83 22.78 1.17 -10.11
C GLU A 83 21.87 1.35 -11.34
N ARG A 84 21.51 2.61 -11.61
CA ARG A 84 20.75 2.94 -12.81
C ARG A 84 21.61 2.68 -14.04
N GLY A 85 21.09 1.88 -14.97
CA GLY A 85 21.78 1.56 -16.23
C GLY A 85 22.64 0.29 -16.17
N THR A 86 22.90 -0.26 -14.98
CA THR A 86 23.62 -1.55 -14.83
C THR A 86 22.69 -2.73 -14.56
N CYS A 87 21.41 -2.45 -14.33
CA CYS A 87 20.39 -3.41 -13.94
C CYS A 87 19.34 -3.57 -15.06
N SER A 88 18.85 -4.80 -15.28
CA SER A 88 17.82 -5.10 -16.27
C SER A 88 16.41 -4.90 -15.71
N VAL A 89 16.18 -3.80 -14.99
CA VAL A 89 14.91 -3.44 -14.32
C VAL A 89 14.33 -4.54 -13.40
N GLU A 90 15.21 -5.25 -12.70
CA GLU A 90 14.90 -6.33 -11.74
C GLU A 90 13.93 -5.85 -10.65
N CYS A 91 13.96 -4.56 -10.32
CA CYS A 91 13.03 -3.94 -9.40
C CYS A 91 11.56 -4.13 -9.82
N LEU A 92 11.27 -3.97 -11.11
CA LEU A 92 9.93 -4.14 -11.67
C LEU A 92 9.58 -5.62 -11.78
N SER A 93 10.54 -6.48 -12.19
CA SER A 93 10.31 -7.93 -12.25
C SER A 93 9.98 -8.50 -10.87
N ARG A 94 10.70 -8.09 -9.82
CA ARG A 94 10.44 -8.50 -8.43
C ARG A 94 9.11 -7.94 -7.92
N LEU A 95 8.83 -6.66 -8.17
CA LEU A 95 7.55 -6.05 -7.79
C LEU A 95 6.38 -6.76 -8.47
N ARG A 96 6.48 -7.04 -9.77
CA ARG A 96 5.49 -7.79 -10.54
C ARG A 96 5.22 -9.15 -9.93
N ALA A 97 6.27 -9.92 -9.62
CA ALA A 97 6.13 -11.24 -9.00
C ALA A 97 5.36 -11.16 -7.65
N ARG A 98 5.65 -10.15 -6.82
CA ARG A 98 4.94 -9.91 -5.56
C ARG A 98 3.47 -9.56 -5.76
N VAL A 99 3.17 -8.67 -6.71
CA VAL A 99 1.79 -8.26 -7.02
C VAL A 99 0.98 -9.44 -7.55
N ILE A 100 1.54 -10.23 -8.48
CA ILE A 100 0.88 -11.43 -9.02
C ILE A 100 0.60 -12.43 -7.88
N HIS A 101 1.61 -12.74 -7.05
CA HIS A 101 1.45 -13.63 -5.92
C HIS A 101 0.37 -13.15 -4.92
N ALA A 102 0.28 -11.84 -4.69
CA ALA A 102 -0.76 -11.27 -3.84
C ALA A 102 -2.15 -11.37 -4.49
N ALA A 103 -2.24 -11.18 -5.82
CA ALA A 103 -3.47 -11.31 -6.58
C ALA A 103 -3.97 -12.76 -6.69
N GLU A 104 -3.07 -13.75 -6.81
CA GLU A 104 -3.39 -15.19 -6.87
C GLU A 104 -4.05 -15.70 -5.57
N ARG A 105 -3.67 -15.12 -4.43
CA ARG A 105 -4.35 -15.37 -3.14
C ARG A 105 -5.74 -14.74 -3.07
N ASN A 106 -6.20 -14.12 -4.17
CA ASN A 106 -7.45 -13.36 -4.33
C ASN A 106 -7.72 -12.39 -3.18
N SER A 107 -6.66 -11.90 -2.53
CA SER A 107 -6.77 -11.20 -1.26
C SER A 107 -6.67 -9.70 -1.42
N VAL A 108 -6.16 -9.16 -2.53
CA VAL A 108 -5.88 -7.72 -2.69
C VAL A 108 -7.08 -6.94 -3.23
N GLY A 109 -7.60 -6.01 -2.43
CA GLY A 109 -8.67 -5.09 -2.80
C GLY A 109 -8.20 -3.69 -3.19
N ALA A 110 -6.99 -3.28 -2.76
CA ALA A 110 -6.39 -1.98 -3.07
C ALA A 110 -4.86 -2.06 -3.15
N VAL A 111 -4.25 -1.10 -3.86
CA VAL A 111 -2.80 -0.93 -4.04
C VAL A 111 -2.45 0.55 -3.84
#